data_AF-A0AAW2U0K4-F1
#
_entry.id   AF-A0AAW2U0K4-F1
#
_cell.length_a   1.000
_cell.length_b   1.000
_cell.length_c   1.000
_cell.angle_alpha   90.00
_cell.angle_beta   90.00
_cell.angle_gamma   90.00
#
_symmetry.space_group_name_H-M   'P 1'
#
loop_
_entity.id
_entity.type
_entity.pdbx_description
1 polymer ?
#
loop_
_entity_poly.entity_id
_entity_poly.type
_entity_poly.pdbx_seq_one_letter_code
_entity_poly.pdbx_strand_id
1 'polypeptide(L)'
;MGVHKRNGVVYLDVHKLPERPQSELDRRRCYWGYCFETLATEDPRRADGEGIHHVDANVEYCAVIKTKLGAHRILMGAEMDCCDSTDDGRRFYVELKTSREIQSFLAGVPYIVIGFRDDSGRLVRTERLRTKDITHRVKMKNYWQGGVCLAFADEVLCWLYGTVKENEDYILQFAPPFTRLELLQAQSCPDVITNHVLQL
;
A
#
# COMPACT_ATOMS: atom_id res chain seq x y z
N MET A 1 4.18 -7.86 -11.79
CA MET A 1 4.82 -8.39 -10.56
C MET A 1 5.46 -9.72 -10.90
N GLY A 2 6.58 -10.06 -10.27
CA GLY A 2 7.13 -11.41 -10.30
C GLY A 2 6.25 -12.35 -9.46
N VAL A 3 6.15 -13.60 -9.88
CA VAL A 3 5.40 -14.65 -9.17
C VAL A 3 6.27 -15.89 -9.11
N HIS A 4 6.69 -16.26 -7.91
CA HIS A 4 7.69 -17.31 -7.68
C HIS A 4 7.14 -18.29 -6.65
N LYS A 5 7.02 -19.58 -6.98
CA LYS A 5 6.51 -20.58 -6.02
C LYS A 5 7.64 -21.45 -5.51
N ARG A 6 7.80 -21.49 -4.19
CA ARG A 6 8.84 -22.26 -3.48
C ARG A 6 8.27 -22.83 -2.19
N ASN A 7 8.53 -24.11 -1.95
CA ASN A 7 8.02 -24.89 -0.82
C ASN A 7 6.50 -24.71 -0.60
N GLY A 8 5.72 -24.67 -1.70
CA GLY A 8 4.27 -24.48 -1.65
C GLY A 8 3.79 -23.06 -1.30
N VAL A 9 4.70 -22.10 -1.12
CA VAL A 9 4.43 -20.67 -0.91
C VAL A 9 4.60 -19.91 -2.22
N VAL A 10 3.65 -19.04 -2.54
CA VAL A 10 3.74 -18.13 -3.70
C VAL A 10 4.23 -16.77 -3.21
N TYR A 11 5.41 -16.36 -3.66
CA TYR A 11 5.99 -15.05 -3.45
C TYR A 11 5.55 -14.13 -4.59
N LEU A 12 5.05 -12.94 -4.24
CA LEU A 12 4.68 -11.89 -5.18
C LEU A 12 5.70 -10.76 -5.07
N ASP A 13 6.50 -10.57 -6.13
CA ASP A 13 7.60 -9.60 -6.15
C ASP A 13 7.22 -8.32 -6.91
N VAL A 14 7.48 -7.16 -6.30
CA VAL A 14 7.05 -5.87 -6.84
C VAL A 14 7.96 -5.47 -7.99
N HIS A 15 7.40 -5.37 -9.20
CA HIS A 15 8.11 -4.87 -10.36
C HIS A 15 7.61 -3.46 -10.70
N LYS A 16 8.51 -2.47 -10.63
CA LYS A 16 8.22 -1.11 -11.07
C LYS A 16 8.31 -1.03 -12.60
N LEU A 17 7.22 -0.60 -13.25
CA LEU A 17 7.24 -0.38 -14.69
C LEU A 17 8.06 0.87 -15.05
N PRO A 18 8.56 0.97 -16.29
CA PRO A 18 9.22 2.18 -16.77
C PRO A 18 8.27 3.39 -16.64
N GLU A 19 8.71 4.38 -15.87
CA GLU A 19 7.99 5.64 -15.68
C GLU A 19 8.66 6.75 -16.48
N ARG A 20 7.88 7.75 -16.89
CA ARG A 20 8.45 8.99 -17.43
C ARG A 20 9.31 9.68 -16.35
N PRO A 21 10.39 10.39 -16.74
CA PRO A 21 11.14 11.20 -15.79
C PRO A 21 10.22 12.17 -15.04
N GLN A 22 10.38 12.24 -13.72
CA GLN A 22 9.57 13.14 -12.89
C GLN A 22 10.03 14.58 -13.08
N SER A 23 9.06 15.48 -13.28
CA SER A 23 9.35 16.93 -13.28
C SER A 23 9.65 17.42 -11.86
N GLU A 24 10.26 18.60 -11.73
CA GLU A 24 10.44 19.25 -10.42
C GLU A 24 9.11 19.46 -9.69
N LEU A 25 8.05 19.79 -10.44
CA LEU A 25 6.70 19.94 -9.90
C LEU A 25 6.15 18.61 -9.36
N ASP A 26 6.39 17.50 -10.06
CA ASP A 26 5.96 16.17 -9.59
C ASP A 26 6.71 15.79 -8.31
N ARG A 27 8.02 16.03 -8.25
CA ARG A 27 8.84 15.79 -7.05
C ARG A 27 8.37 16.65 -5.88
N ARG A 28 8.04 17.93 -6.11
CA ARG A 28 7.50 18.83 -5.08
C ARG A 28 6.14 18.37 -4.57
N ARG A 29 5.28 17.85 -5.46
CA ARG A 29 3.98 17.27 -5.09
C ARG A 29 4.13 16.01 -4.24
N CYS A 30 5.10 15.14 -4.53
CA CYS A 30 5.43 14.00 -3.69
C CYS A 30 5.96 14.45 -2.33
N TYR A 31 6.86 15.44 -2.31
CA TYR A 31 7.41 15.99 -1.07
C TYR A 31 6.33 16.52 -0.13
N TRP A 32 5.26 17.15 -0.64
CA TRP A 32 4.14 17.60 0.19
C TRP A 32 3.47 16.47 0.99
N GLY A 33 3.49 15.23 0.48
CA GLY A 33 3.03 14.05 1.21
C GLY A 33 3.87 13.80 2.46
N TYR A 34 5.18 13.60 2.27
CA TYR A 34 6.11 13.38 3.38
C TYR A 34 6.16 14.55 4.36
N CYS A 35 6.04 15.79 3.86
CA CYS A 35 5.96 16.97 4.70
C CYS A 35 4.71 16.96 5.59
N PHE A 36 3.58 16.49 5.07
CA PHE A 36 2.35 16.34 5.86
C PHE A 36 2.46 15.20 6.88
N GLU A 37 3.06 14.07 6.52
CA GLU A 37 3.34 12.98 7.46
C GLU A 37 4.18 13.46 8.65
N THR A 38 5.25 14.22 8.37
CA THR A 38 6.09 14.84 9.40
C THR A 38 5.34 15.88 10.23
N LEU A 39 4.39 16.60 9.63
CA LEU A 39 3.56 17.58 10.35
C LEU A 39 2.54 16.89 11.27
N ALA A 40 1.98 15.77 10.82
CA ALA A 40 0.91 15.04 11.49
C ALA A 40 1.43 13.98 12.49
N THR A 41 2.75 13.89 12.67
CA THR A 41 3.41 13.02 13.65
C THR A 41 4.19 13.82 14.68
N GLU A 42 4.31 13.24 15.88
CA GLU A 42 5.14 13.79 16.95
C GLU A 42 6.58 13.33 16.79
N ASP A 43 7.53 14.27 16.66
CA ASP A 43 8.97 13.99 16.72
C ASP A 43 9.54 14.65 17.99
N PRO A 44 10.00 13.88 18.99
CA PRO A 44 10.53 14.43 20.24
C PRO A 44 11.83 15.21 20.05
N ARG A 45 12.48 15.13 18.87
CA ARG A 45 13.71 15.87 18.56
C ARG A 45 13.42 17.26 17.98
N ARG A 46 12.19 17.51 17.52
CA ARG A 46 11.79 18.79 16.93
C ARG A 46 11.45 19.78 18.05
N ALA A 47 12.11 20.93 18.06
CA ALA A 47 11.80 21.98 19.03
C ALA A 47 10.46 22.67 18.71
N ASP A 48 9.81 23.20 19.75
CA ASP A 48 8.57 23.96 19.56
C ASP A 48 8.77 25.17 18.63
N GLY A 49 7.95 25.27 17.59
CA GLY A 49 8.02 26.34 16.60
C GLY A 49 9.08 26.14 15.50
N GLU A 50 9.84 25.05 15.55
CA GLU A 50 10.78 24.68 14.49
C GLU A 50 10.01 24.20 13.24
N GLY A 51 10.34 24.78 12.08
CA GLY A 51 9.74 24.38 10.81
C GLY A 51 10.18 22.98 10.38
N ILE A 52 9.45 22.36 9.45
CA ILE A 52 9.82 21.05 8.90
C ILE A 52 11.07 21.18 8.01
N HIS A 53 12.09 20.39 8.32
CA HIS A 53 13.34 20.34 7.58
C HIS A 53 13.88 18.90 7.58
N HIS A 54 14.80 18.59 6.65
CA HIS A 54 15.47 17.28 6.53
C HIS A 54 14.55 16.04 6.47
N VAL A 55 13.44 16.13 5.74
CA VAL A 55 12.58 14.97 5.47
C VAL A 55 13.32 13.95 4.61
N ASP A 56 13.52 12.75 5.15
CA ASP A 56 14.17 11.63 4.46
C ASP A 56 13.15 10.54 4.12
N ALA A 57 12.83 10.42 2.83
CA ALA A 57 11.87 9.45 2.31
C ALA A 57 12.38 7.99 2.34
N ASN A 58 13.62 7.74 2.77
CA ASN A 58 14.13 6.38 2.97
C ASN A 58 13.84 5.84 4.38
N VAL A 59 13.37 6.70 5.30
CA VAL A 59 13.00 6.28 6.66
C VAL A 59 11.56 5.80 6.63
N GLU A 60 11.37 4.49 6.79
CA GLU A 60 10.07 3.84 6.76
C GLU A 60 9.87 2.89 7.95
N TYR A 61 8.61 2.59 8.27
CA TYR A 61 8.25 1.55 9.22
C TYR A 61 7.29 0.56 8.54
N CYS A 62 7.67 -0.72 8.54
CA CYS A 62 6.89 -1.79 7.90
C CYS A 62 6.37 -2.79 8.94
N ALA A 63 5.05 -2.94 9.01
CA ALA A 63 4.40 -3.95 9.81
C ALA A 63 4.26 -5.27 9.01
N VAL A 64 4.67 -6.39 9.62
CA VAL A 64 4.42 -7.72 9.05
C VAL A 64 3.06 -8.23 9.51
N ILE A 65 2.13 -8.37 8.56
CA ILE A 65 0.72 -8.70 8.82
C ILE A 65 0.41 -10.09 8.28
N LYS A 66 -0.27 -10.89 9.11
CA LYS A 66 -0.88 -12.15 8.71
C LYS A 66 -2.39 -11.96 8.58
N THR A 67 -2.94 -12.36 7.43
CA THR A 67 -4.38 -12.33 7.16
C THR A 67 -4.82 -13.55 6.34
N LYS A 68 -6.10 -13.61 5.99
CA LYS A 68 -6.68 -14.65 5.15
C LYS A 68 -7.74 -14.03 4.22
N LEU A 69 -7.68 -14.36 2.93
CA LEU A 69 -8.72 -14.07 1.96
C LEU A 69 -9.21 -15.41 1.38
N GLY A 70 -10.51 -15.67 1.49
CA GLY A 70 -11.10 -16.97 1.12
C GLY A 70 -10.39 -18.15 1.79
N ALA A 71 -9.80 -19.03 0.97
CA ALA A 71 -9.02 -20.18 1.43
C ALA A 71 -7.52 -19.86 1.67
N HIS A 72 -7.03 -18.72 1.18
CA HIS A 72 -5.61 -18.40 1.11
C HIS A 72 -5.13 -17.61 2.32
N ARG A 73 -4.11 -18.12 3.00
CA ARG A 73 -3.40 -17.40 4.07
C ARG A 73 -2.35 -16.50 3.44
N ILE A 74 -2.29 -15.25 3.89
CA ILE A 74 -1.42 -14.22 3.32
C ILE A 74 -0.54 -13.65 4.43
N LEU A 75 0.75 -13.52 4.13
CA LEU A 75 1.72 -12.75 4.91
C LEU A 75 2.16 -11.59 4.02
N MET A 76 2.11 -10.37 4.53
CA MET A 76 2.50 -9.17 3.79
C MET A 76 3.26 -8.21 4.69
N GLY A 77 4.22 -7.48 4.11
CA GLY A 77 4.72 -6.24 4.68
C GLY A 77 3.79 -5.10 4.28
N ALA A 78 3.45 -4.24 5.23
CA ALA A 78 2.67 -3.04 4.99
C ALA A 78 3.35 -1.86 5.69
N GLU A 79 3.79 -0.89 4.89
CA GLU A 79 4.27 0.40 5.39
C GLU A 79 3.16 1.08 6.19
N MET A 80 3.50 1.62 7.36
CA MET A 80 2.56 2.33 8.22
C MET A 80 3.11 3.72 8.52
N ASP A 81 2.30 4.74 8.26
CA ASP A 81 2.70 6.14 8.43
C ASP A 81 2.88 6.49 9.92
N CYS A 82 1.91 6.12 10.77
CA CYS A 82 2.01 6.30 12.20
C CYS A 82 1.07 5.38 13.00
N CYS A 83 1.08 5.53 14.32
CA CYS A 83 0.17 4.83 15.22
C CYS A 83 -0.37 5.76 16.30
N ASP A 84 -1.51 5.36 16.86
CA ASP A 84 -2.18 6.02 17.97
C ASP A 84 -2.73 4.93 18.93
N SER A 85 -3.23 5.32 20.09
CA SER A 85 -3.77 4.42 21.10
C SER A 85 -5.14 4.87 21.58
N THR A 86 -6.03 3.90 21.81
CA THR A 86 -7.29 4.17 22.51
C THR A 86 -7.06 4.38 24.00
N ASP A 87 -8.04 4.96 24.70
CA ASP A 87 -7.96 5.24 26.15
C ASP A 87 -7.67 3.98 26.99
N ASP A 88 -8.02 2.79 26.48
CA ASP A 88 -7.73 1.48 27.09
C ASP A 88 -6.32 0.93 26.75
N GLY A 89 -5.48 1.71 26.07
CA GLY A 89 -4.09 1.38 25.73
C GLY A 89 -3.92 0.52 24.48
N ARG A 90 -4.99 0.15 23.77
CA ARG A 90 -4.87 -0.63 22.52
C ARG A 90 -4.35 0.27 21.39
N ARG A 91 -3.22 -0.14 20.81
CA ARG A 91 -2.61 0.53 19.66
C ARG A 91 -3.33 0.22 18.35
N PHE A 92 -3.38 1.19 17.46
CA PHE A 92 -3.84 1.04 16.09
C PHE A 92 -3.03 1.93 15.15
N TYR A 93 -2.87 1.50 13.90
CA TYR A 93 -2.23 2.31 12.87
C TYR A 93 -3.18 3.39 12.34
N VAL A 94 -2.59 4.48 11.85
CA VAL A 94 -3.31 5.57 11.18
C VAL A 94 -2.60 5.87 9.87
N GLU A 95 -3.37 5.90 8.78
CA GLU A 95 -2.87 6.26 7.46
C GLU A 95 -2.94 7.78 7.31
N LEU A 96 -1.88 8.39 6.79
CA LEU A 96 -1.77 9.80 6.50
C LEU A 96 -1.75 9.98 4.98
N LYS A 97 -2.62 10.83 4.46
CA LYS A 97 -2.67 11.13 3.03
C LYS A 97 -2.78 12.62 2.79
N THR A 98 -2.08 13.08 1.76
CA THR A 98 -2.36 14.38 1.16
C THR A 98 -3.10 14.17 -0.15
N SER A 99 -4.17 14.92 -0.35
CA SER A 99 -4.85 14.89 -1.63
C SER A 99 -5.57 16.19 -1.94
N ARG A 100 -5.87 16.34 -3.23
CA ARG A 100 -6.90 17.26 -3.71
C ARG A 100 -8.29 16.59 -3.64
N GLU A 101 -8.37 15.27 -3.83
CA GLU A 101 -9.62 14.47 -3.83
C GLU A 101 -9.44 13.08 -3.19
N ILE A 102 -10.50 12.51 -2.61
CA ILE A 102 -10.41 11.25 -1.86
C ILE A 102 -10.29 10.06 -2.81
N GLN A 103 -9.08 9.52 -2.99
CA GLN A 103 -8.84 8.20 -3.57
C GLN A 103 -7.98 7.41 -2.59
N SER A 104 -8.60 6.49 -1.83
CA SER A 104 -7.84 5.62 -0.94
C SER A 104 -8.43 4.21 -0.95
N PHE A 105 -7.55 3.24 -1.13
CA PHE A 105 -7.79 1.82 -0.90
C PHE A 105 -7.21 1.45 0.48
N LEU A 106 -7.74 0.39 1.10
CA LEU A 106 -7.63 0.17 2.54
C LEU A 106 -6.71 -1.02 2.83
N ALA A 107 -5.55 -0.78 3.44
CA ALA A 107 -4.66 -1.82 3.97
C ALA A 107 -5.07 -2.33 5.37
N GLY A 108 -6.37 -2.31 5.68
CA GLY A 108 -6.88 -2.75 7.00
C GLY A 108 -6.66 -1.77 8.15
N VAL A 109 -6.15 -0.56 7.88
CA VAL A 109 -5.98 0.52 8.84
C VAL A 109 -7.35 1.11 9.22
N PRO A 110 -7.68 1.30 10.51
CA PRO A 110 -9.01 1.75 10.94
C PRO A 110 -9.32 3.22 10.65
N TYR A 111 -8.29 4.07 10.56
CA TYR A 111 -8.41 5.50 10.35
C TYR A 111 -7.50 5.99 9.24
N ILE A 112 -7.99 6.98 8.49
CA ILE A 112 -7.21 7.75 7.53
C ILE A 112 -7.36 9.22 7.91
N VAL A 113 -6.24 9.93 8.06
CA VAL A 113 -6.21 11.39 8.20
C VAL A 113 -5.79 11.98 6.88
N ILE A 114 -6.64 12.85 6.33
CA ILE A 114 -6.42 13.49 5.05
C ILE A 114 -6.09 14.97 5.27
N GLY A 115 -4.95 15.40 4.76
CA GLY A 115 -4.60 16.81 4.58
C GLY A 115 -5.00 17.30 3.20
N PHE A 116 -6.01 18.17 3.13
CA PHE A 116 -6.42 18.84 1.89
C PHE A 116 -5.55 20.07 1.67
N ARG A 117 -4.91 20.13 0.51
CA ARG A 117 -4.02 21.22 0.11
C ARG A 117 -4.54 21.98 -1.10
N ASP A 118 -4.17 23.25 -1.20
CA ASP A 118 -4.35 24.03 -2.42
C ASP A 118 -3.29 23.70 -3.49
N ASP A 119 -3.36 24.39 -4.64
CA ASP A 119 -2.44 24.20 -5.76
C ASP A 119 -1.02 24.74 -5.47
N SER A 120 -0.86 25.55 -4.44
CA SER A 120 0.44 26.04 -3.96
C SER A 120 1.08 25.13 -2.89
N GLY A 121 0.40 24.05 -2.51
CA GLY A 121 0.87 23.10 -1.51
C GLY A 121 0.59 23.49 -0.07
N ARG A 122 -0.28 24.48 0.18
CA ARG A 122 -0.64 24.90 1.54
C ARG A 122 -1.77 24.01 2.05
N LEU A 123 -1.59 23.47 3.26
CA LEU A 123 -2.63 22.73 3.96
C LEU A 123 -3.78 23.69 4.33
N VAL A 124 -4.98 23.42 3.84
CA VAL A 124 -6.15 24.28 4.06
C VAL A 124 -7.22 23.63 4.93
N ARG A 125 -7.21 22.29 5.04
CA ARG A 125 -8.18 21.54 5.85
C ARG A 125 -7.64 20.16 6.19
N THR A 126 -8.00 19.63 7.36
CA THR A 126 -7.79 18.23 7.71
C THR A 126 -9.12 17.52 7.94
N GLU A 127 -9.15 16.21 7.68
CA GLU A 127 -10.31 15.37 7.99
C GLU A 127 -9.84 14.00 8.45
N ARG A 128 -10.40 13.50 9.56
CA ARG A 128 -10.18 12.13 10.02
C ARG A 128 -11.37 11.28 9.63
N LEU A 129 -11.12 10.26 8.82
CA LEU A 129 -12.11 9.33 8.32
C LEU A 129 -11.91 7.95 8.95
N ARG A 130 -13.01 7.31 9.34
CA ARG A 130 -13.00 5.89 9.63
C ARG A 130 -13.08 5.14 8.31
N THR A 131 -12.17 4.18 8.14
CA THR A 131 -12.08 3.32 6.97
C THR A 131 -13.42 2.63 6.63
N LYS A 132 -14.14 2.17 7.64
CA LYS A 132 -15.46 1.53 7.47
C LYS A 132 -16.50 2.50 6.88
N ASP A 133 -16.48 3.77 7.31
CA ASP A 133 -17.45 4.77 6.85
C ASP A 133 -17.23 5.12 5.37
N ILE A 134 -15.98 5.09 4.89
CA ILE A 134 -15.65 5.31 3.47
C ILE A 134 -16.34 4.23 2.62
N THR A 135 -16.14 2.96 2.95
CA THR A 135 -16.73 1.83 2.19
C THR A 135 -18.26 1.88 2.17
N HIS A 136 -18.88 2.35 3.25
CA HIS A 136 -20.33 2.50 3.31
C HIS A 136 -20.81 3.66 2.42
N ARG A 137 -20.16 4.82 2.48
CA ARG A 137 -20.51 6.01 1.68
C ARG A 137 -20.36 5.75 0.17
N VAL A 138 -19.27 5.13 -0.27
CA VAL A 138 -19.02 4.84 -1.70
C VAL A 138 -20.00 3.81 -2.25
N LYS A 139 -20.40 2.83 -1.43
CA LYS A 139 -21.44 1.86 -1.77
C LYS A 139 -22.80 2.54 -1.94
N MET A 140 -23.20 3.42 -1.00
CA MET A 140 -24.46 4.16 -1.11
C MET A 140 -24.53 5.07 -2.34
N LYS A 141 -23.38 5.62 -2.76
CA LYS A 141 -23.27 6.46 -3.96
C LYS A 141 -23.03 5.67 -5.25
N ASN A 142 -23.00 4.34 -5.20
CA ASN A 142 -22.73 3.46 -6.34
C ASN A 142 -21.42 3.77 -7.09
N TYR A 143 -20.38 4.25 -6.39
CA TYR A 143 -19.07 4.48 -7.02
C TYR A 143 -18.29 3.17 -7.19
N TRP A 144 -18.18 2.39 -6.12
CA TRP A 144 -17.55 1.07 -6.12
C TRP A 144 -18.00 0.29 -4.89
N GLN A 145 -17.75 -1.02 -4.89
CA GLN A 145 -18.14 -1.91 -3.80
C GLN A 145 -16.94 -2.75 -3.35
N GLY A 146 -16.53 -2.63 -2.09
CA GLY A 146 -15.39 -3.38 -1.55
C GLY A 146 -15.56 -4.90 -1.68
N GLY A 147 -16.80 -5.40 -1.59
CA GLY A 147 -17.10 -6.83 -1.81
C GLY A 147 -16.74 -7.33 -3.20
N VAL A 148 -16.88 -6.49 -4.25
CA VAL A 148 -16.48 -6.84 -5.61
C VAL A 148 -14.97 -6.98 -5.71
N CYS A 149 -14.21 -6.05 -5.10
CA CYS A 149 -12.75 -6.12 -5.06
C CYS A 149 -12.25 -7.37 -4.32
N LEU A 150 -12.87 -7.70 -3.18
CA LEU A 150 -12.50 -8.88 -2.39
C LEU A 150 -12.83 -10.19 -3.12
N ALA A 151 -14.00 -10.28 -3.76
CA ALA A 151 -14.38 -11.44 -4.55
C ALA A 151 -13.43 -11.65 -5.74
N PHE A 152 -13.14 -10.57 -6.48
CA PHE A 152 -12.17 -10.62 -7.58
C PHE A 152 -10.78 -11.05 -7.10
N ALA A 153 -10.29 -10.47 -5.99
CA ALA A 153 -9.00 -10.86 -5.43
C ALA A 153 -8.96 -12.31 -4.98
N ASP A 154 -10.04 -12.84 -4.39
CA ASP A 154 -10.14 -14.25 -4.02
C ASP A 154 -10.06 -15.18 -5.25
N GLU A 155 -10.78 -14.85 -6.33
CA GLU A 155 -10.71 -15.59 -7.58
C GLU A 155 -9.30 -15.57 -8.20
N VAL A 156 -8.63 -14.41 -8.17
CA VAL A 156 -7.25 -14.28 -8.66
C VAL A 156 -6.27 -15.12 -7.84
N LEU A 157 -6.39 -15.12 -6.50
CA LEU A 157 -5.54 -15.94 -5.65
C LEU A 157 -5.80 -17.44 -5.87
N CYS A 158 -7.06 -17.85 -6.02
CA CYS A 158 -7.43 -19.22 -6.37
C CYS A 158 -6.78 -19.65 -7.70
N TRP A 159 -6.91 -18.81 -8.72
CA TRP A 159 -6.33 -19.05 -10.05
C TRP A 159 -4.80 -19.13 -9.99
N LEU A 160 -4.13 -18.16 -9.34
CA LEU A 160 -2.67 -18.17 -9.22
C LEU A 160 -2.17 -19.42 -8.49
N TYR A 161 -2.78 -19.76 -7.36
CA TYR A 161 -2.34 -20.89 -6.54
C TYR A 161 -2.51 -22.23 -7.26
N GLY A 162 -3.58 -22.38 -8.06
CA GLY A 162 -3.82 -23.56 -8.90
C GLY A 162 -3.00 -23.62 -10.19
N THR A 163 -2.53 -22.48 -10.71
CA THR A 163 -1.82 -22.40 -11.99
C THR A 163 -0.30 -22.44 -11.83
N VAL A 164 0.25 -21.66 -10.90
CA VAL A 164 1.69 -21.50 -10.68
C VAL A 164 2.30 -22.82 -10.19
N LYS A 165 3.30 -23.32 -10.92
CA LYS A 165 3.98 -24.57 -10.63
C LYS A 165 5.12 -24.39 -9.63
N GLU A 166 5.42 -25.46 -8.90
CA GLU A 166 6.50 -25.47 -7.92
C GLU A 166 7.85 -25.24 -8.60
N ASN A 167 8.70 -24.40 -8.02
CA ASN A 167 10.02 -24.03 -8.55
C ASN A 167 10.02 -23.34 -9.93
N GLU A 168 8.87 -22.83 -10.38
CA GLU A 168 8.77 -22.02 -11.60
C GLU A 168 8.68 -20.53 -11.28
N ASP A 169 8.99 -19.72 -12.29
CA ASP A 169 9.04 -18.26 -12.22
C ASP A 169 8.16 -17.64 -13.31
N TYR A 170 7.31 -16.69 -12.91
CA TYR A 170 6.36 -16.05 -13.81
C TYR A 170 6.33 -14.53 -13.62
N ILE A 171 5.77 -13.85 -14.61
CA ILE A 171 5.32 -12.47 -14.54
C ILE A 171 3.80 -12.44 -14.59
N LEU A 172 3.17 -11.89 -13.56
CA LEU A 172 1.75 -11.53 -13.59
C LEU A 172 1.62 -10.07 -14.03
N GLN A 173 0.85 -9.83 -15.08
CA GLN A 173 0.61 -8.50 -15.63
C GLN A 173 -0.87 -8.19 -15.88
N PHE A 174 -1.18 -6.89 -15.77
CA PHE A 174 -2.46 -6.30 -16.17
C PHE A 174 -2.14 -5.08 -17.04
N ALA A 175 -2.37 -5.19 -18.34
CA ALA A 175 -1.96 -4.19 -19.33
C ALA A 175 -3.13 -3.82 -20.25
N PRO A 176 -3.07 -2.68 -20.97
CA PRO A 176 -4.08 -2.32 -21.97
C PRO A 176 -4.38 -3.50 -22.92
N PRO A 177 -5.65 -3.81 -23.22
CA PRO A 177 -6.86 -3.03 -22.95
C PRO A 177 -7.53 -3.31 -21.59
N PHE A 178 -6.83 -3.91 -20.61
CA PHE A 178 -7.31 -4.13 -19.25
C PHE A 178 -8.51 -5.09 -19.13
N THR A 179 -8.58 -6.09 -20.01
CA THR A 179 -9.67 -7.06 -20.06
C THR A 179 -9.32 -8.41 -19.43
N ARG A 180 -8.04 -8.66 -19.12
CA ARG A 180 -7.56 -9.92 -18.52
C ARG A 180 -6.25 -9.73 -17.77
N LEU A 181 -6.02 -10.62 -16.81
CA LEU A 181 -4.71 -10.87 -16.23
C LEU A 181 -3.98 -11.91 -17.06
N GLU A 182 -2.67 -11.73 -17.24
CA GLU A 182 -1.82 -12.64 -17.99
C GLU A 182 -0.68 -13.11 -17.09
N LEU A 183 -0.45 -14.43 -17.09
CA LEU A 183 0.67 -15.07 -16.41
C LEU A 183 1.65 -15.56 -17.48
N LEU A 184 2.82 -14.96 -17.53
CA LEU A 184 3.86 -15.20 -18.54
C LEU A 184 5.05 -15.89 -17.88
N GLN A 185 5.77 -16.76 -18.59
CA GLN A 185 7.01 -17.34 -18.08
C GLN A 185 8.06 -16.24 -17.85
N ALA A 186 8.70 -16.25 -16.69
CA ALA A 186 9.84 -15.40 -16.38
C ALA A 186 11.16 -16.15 -16.61
N GLN A 187 12.24 -15.38 -16.78
CA GLN A 187 13.57 -15.94 -17.06
C GLN A 187 14.34 -16.29 -15.79
N SER A 188 14.03 -15.67 -14.65
CA SER A 188 14.78 -15.82 -13.42
C SER A 188 13.95 -15.51 -12.18
N CYS A 189 14.46 -15.96 -11.03
CA CYS A 189 14.00 -15.63 -9.70
C CYS A 189 14.96 -14.63 -9.04
N PRO A 190 14.46 -13.63 -8.29
CA PRO A 190 15.30 -12.74 -7.50
C PRO A 190 16.16 -13.48 -6.47
N ASP A 191 17.41 -13.04 -6.30
CA ASP A 191 18.35 -13.62 -5.32
C ASP A 191 17.82 -13.54 -3.89
N VAL A 192 17.05 -12.49 -3.54
CA VAL A 192 16.46 -12.35 -2.21
C VAL A 192 15.50 -13.49 -1.87
N ILE A 193 14.72 -13.96 -2.85
CA ILE A 193 13.81 -15.11 -2.66
C ILE A 193 14.61 -16.40 -2.59
N THR A 194 15.57 -16.58 -3.52
CA THR A 194 16.43 -17.76 -3.56
C THR A 194 17.20 -17.93 -2.25
N ASN A 195 17.82 -16.87 -1.74
CA ASN A 195 18.58 -16.87 -0.49
C ASN A 195 17.69 -17.10 0.73
N HIS A 196 16.48 -16.53 0.75
CA HIS A 196 15.53 -16.78 1.84
C HIS A 196 15.15 -18.27 1.92
N VAL A 197 14.86 -18.90 0.78
CA VAL A 197 14.48 -20.32 0.74
C VAL A 197 15.62 -21.23 1.20
N LEU A 198 16.88 -20.87 0.92
CA LEU A 198 18.06 -21.62 1.38
C LEU A 198 18.27 -21.57 2.91
N GLN A 199 17.63 -20.63 3.61
CA GLN A 199 17.72 -20.48 5.06
C GLN A 199 16.58 -21.21 5.82
N LEU A 200 15.60 -21.75 5.11
CA LEU A 200 14.46 -22.50 5.67
C LEU A 200 14.74 -24.01 5.72
#